data_AF-R7HVP6-F1
#
_entry.id   AF-R7HVP6-F1
#
_cell.length_a   1.000
_cell.length_b   1.000
_cell.length_c   1.000
_cell.angle_alpha   90.00
_cell.angle_beta   90.00
_cell.angle_gamma   90.00
#
_symmetry.space_group_name_H-M   'P 1'
#
loop_
_entity.id
_entity.type
_entity.pdbx_description
1 polymer ?
#
loop_
_entity_poly.entity_id
_entity_poly.type
_entity_poly.pdbx_seq_one_letter_code
_entity_poly.pdbx_strand_id
1 'polypeptide(L)' 'MSNASGYILLYATESTFSNNSKVGKKKTSVSIPNLKKGKTYYFKVRAYKTVNGTRVYGKYSTVKKIKIS' A
#
# COMPACT_ATOMS: atom_id res chain seq x y z
N MET A 1 -4.97 14.72 -16.73
CA MET A 1 -5.04 13.37 -16.10
C MET A 1 -4.36 13.40 -14.73
N SER A 2 -5.08 13.70 -13.65
CA SER A 2 -4.60 13.45 -12.28
C SER A 2 -5.66 12.58 -11.58
N ASN A 3 -5.61 11.28 -11.89
CA ASN A 3 -6.67 10.32 -11.55
C ASN A 3 -6.72 9.92 -10.06
N ALA A 4 -5.85 10.44 -9.20
CA ALA A 4 -5.87 10.17 -7.75
C ALA A 4 -5.32 11.35 -6.95
N SER A 5 -5.90 11.63 -5.78
CA SER A 5 -5.38 12.59 -4.80
C SER A 5 -4.23 12.00 -3.97
N GLY A 6 -4.11 10.67 -3.95
CA GLY A 6 -2.98 9.96 -3.35
C GLY A 6 -3.19 8.46 -3.35
N TYR A 7 -2.26 7.76 -2.71
CA TYR A 7 -2.20 6.31 -2.64
C TYR A 7 -2.00 5.83 -1.21
N ILE A 8 -2.56 4.67 -0.92
CA ILE A 8 -2.34 3.94 0.32
C ILE A 8 -1.71 2.60 -0.03
N LEU A 9 -0.50 2.36 0.46
CA LEU A 9 0.16 1.06 0.46
C LEU A 9 -0.18 0.33 1.76
N LEU A 10 -0.67 -0.89 1.66
CA LEU A 10 -0.74 -1.84 2.77
C LEU A 10 0.34 -2.90 2.58
N TYR A 11 1.00 -3.26 3.66
CA TYR A 11 1.93 -4.38 3.67
C TYR A 11 1.84 -5.19 4.97
N ALA A 12 2.10 -6.49 4.87
CA ALA A 12 1.99 -7.45 5.96
C ALA A 12 2.90 -8.65 5.73
N THR A 13 3.19 -9.42 6.77
CA THR A 13 3.85 -10.74 6.65
C THR A 13 2.85 -11.87 6.39
N GLU A 14 1.55 -11.58 6.44
CA GLU A 14 0.44 -12.50 6.18
C GLU A 14 -0.32 -12.03 4.92
N SER A 15 -0.75 -12.98 4.09
CA SER A 15 -1.45 -12.68 2.83
C SER A 15 -2.87 -12.12 3.03
N THR A 16 -3.48 -12.39 4.18
CA THR A 16 -4.81 -11.89 4.56
C THR A 16 -4.79 -10.42 4.97
N PHE A 17 -3.60 -9.87 5.28
CA PHE A 17 -3.43 -8.54 5.85
C PHE A 17 -4.18 -8.35 7.19
N SER A 18 -4.41 -9.41 7.97
CA SER A 18 -5.03 -9.32 9.30
C SER A 18 -4.21 -8.39 10.21
N ASN A 19 -2.89 -8.59 10.24
CA ASN A 19 -1.92 -7.69 10.89
C ASN A 19 -1.12 -6.95 9.81
N ASN A 20 -1.49 -5.70 9.52
CA ASN A 20 -0.89 -4.93 8.44
C ASN A 20 -0.41 -3.54 8.88
N SER A 21 0.58 -3.06 8.14
CA SER A 21 1.06 -1.68 8.18
C SER A 21 0.54 -0.90 6.98
N LYS A 22 0.21 0.37 7.20
CA LYS A 22 -0.38 1.26 6.20
C LYS A 22 0.47 2.51 6.01
N VAL A 23 0.78 2.84 4.75
CA VAL A 23 1.57 4.03 4.39
C VAL A 23 0.82 4.84 3.33
N GLY A 24 0.58 6.11 3.61
CA GLY A 24 -0.05 7.04 2.68
C GLY A 24 0.96 7.96 2.01
N LYS A 25 0.92 8.09 0.68
CA LYS A 25 1.76 9.02 -0.10
C LYS A 25 0.99 9.62 -1.26
N LYS A 26 1.34 10.86 -1.64
CA LYS A 26 0.83 11.51 -2.87
C LYS A 26 1.64 11.12 -4.12
N LYS A 27 2.79 10.47 -3.93
CA LYS A 27 3.69 9.98 -5.00
C LYS A 27 3.40 8.51 -5.31
N THR A 28 3.85 8.07 -6.48
CA THR A 28 3.73 6.68 -6.95
C THR A 28 4.88 5.77 -6.51
N SER A 29 5.87 6.32 -5.78
CA SER A 29 7.01 5.58 -5.23
C SER A 29 7.16 5.86 -3.74
N VAL A 30 7.53 4.82 -2.99
CA VAL A 30 7.79 4.88 -1.54
C VAL A 30 8.84 3.83 -1.17
N SER A 31 9.77 4.21 -0.29
CA SER A 31 10.71 3.28 0.34
C SER A 31 10.14 2.85 1.70
N ILE A 32 10.20 1.55 1.99
CA ILE A 32 9.78 0.97 3.27
C ILE A 32 11.04 0.47 3.98
N PRO A 33 11.58 1.24 4.93
CA PRO A 33 12.77 0.85 5.66
C PRO A 33 12.46 -0.25 6.69
N ASN A 34 13.52 -0.85 7.24
CA ASN A 34 13.45 -1.74 8.41
C ASN A 34 12.62 -3.03 8.20
N LEU A 35 12.49 -3.50 6.95
CA LEU A 35 11.95 -4.83 6.69
C LEU A 35 12.95 -5.91 7.09
N LYS A 36 12.44 -6.98 7.69
CA LYS A 36 13.29 -8.08 8.19
C LYS A 36 13.79 -8.94 7.02
N LYS A 37 15.11 -9.09 6.90
CA LYS A 37 15.76 -10.00 5.95
C LYS A 37 15.27 -11.43 6.13
N GLY A 38 15.12 -12.16 5.03
CA GLY A 38 14.61 -13.54 5.01
C GLY A 38 13.10 -13.69 5.18
N LYS A 39 12.38 -12.61 5.54
CA LYS A 39 10.91 -12.64 5.67
C LYS A 39 10.24 -12.36 4.34
N THR A 40 9.08 -12.99 4.16
CA THR A 40 8.18 -12.69 3.04
C THR A 40 7.18 -11.63 3.48
N TYR A 41 7.02 -10.62 2.64
CA TYR A 41 6.03 -9.57 2.78
C TYR A 41 5.06 -9.57 1.60
N TYR A 42 3.82 -9.21 1.89
CA TYR A 42 2.73 -9.04 0.94
C TYR A 42 2.41 -7.56 0.87
N PHE A 43 2.24 -7.05 -0.34
CA PHE A 43 1.98 -5.63 -0.62
C PHE A 43 0.74 -5.48 -1.50
N LYS A 44 -0.10 -4.50 -1.20
CA LYS A 44 -1.18 -4.06 -2.08
C LYS A 44 -1.37 -2.56 -1.96
N VAL A 45 -1.70 -1.91 -3.07
CA VAL A 45 -1.87 -0.45 -3.12
C VAL A 45 -3.27 -0.11 -3.60
N ARG A 46 -3.85 0.99 -3.09
CA ARG A 46 -5.06 1.57 -3.66
C ARG A 46 -4.92 3.08 -3.82
N ALA A 47 -5.51 3.60 -4.88
CA ALA A 47 -5.69 5.03 -5.04
C ALA A 47 -6.83 5.54 -4.17
N TYR A 48 -6.79 6.83 -3.81
CA TYR A 48 -7.94 7.55 -3.29
C TYR A 48 -8.06 8.92 -3.94
N LYS A 49 -9.28 9.43 -4.00
CA LYS A 49 -9.58 10.82 -4.32
C LYS A 49 -10.14 11.51 -3.08
N THR A 50 -9.84 12.78 -2.90
CA THR A 50 -10.53 13.61 -1.91
C THR A 50 -11.65 14.35 -2.64
N VAL A 51 -12.90 14.05 -2.28
CA VAL A 51 -14.11 14.71 -2.80
C VAL A 51 -14.78 15.39 -1.62
N ASN A 52 -14.94 16.71 -1.67
CA ASN A 52 -15.55 17.50 -0.59
C ASN A 52 -14.95 17.21 0.80
N GLY A 53 -13.61 17.15 0.88
CA GLY A 53 -12.89 16.84 2.13
C GLY A 53 -12.87 15.35 2.51
N THR A 54 -13.66 14.49 1.87
CA THR A 54 -13.76 13.07 2.19
C THR A 54 -12.92 12.21 1.24
N ARG A 55 -12.21 11.23 1.77
CA ARG A 55 -11.41 10.29 0.96
C ARG A 55 -12.28 9.16 0.43
N VAL A 56 -12.46 9.12 -0.89
CA VAL A 56 -13.08 8.01 -1.61
C VAL A 56 -11.97 7.08 -2.11
N TYR A 57 -12.05 5.81 -1.73
CA TYR A 57 -11.03 4.81 -2.02
C TYR A 57 -11.40 3.95 -3.22
N GLY A 58 -10.45 3.73 -4.12
CA GLY A 58 -10.58 2.74 -5.18
C GLY A 58 -10.34 1.31 -4.67
N LYS A 59 -10.53 0.34 -5.58
CA LYS A 59 -10.17 -1.06 -5.33
C LYS A 59 -8.66 -1.18 -5.05
N TYR A 60 -8.31 -2.14 -4.21
CA TYR A 60 -6.90 -2.54 -4.06
C TYR A 60 -6.39 -3.19 -5.33
N SER A 61 -5.09 -3.01 -5.58
CA SER A 61 -4.35 -3.81 -6.55
C SER A 61 -4.35 -5.29 -6.16
N THR A 62 -3.99 -6.13 -7.13
CA THR A 62 -3.54 -7.48 -6.82
C THR A 62 -2.42 -7.46 -5.79
N VAL A 63 -2.39 -8.48 -4.94
CA VAL A 63 -1.35 -8.64 -3.92
C VAL A 63 -0.03 -9.04 -4.60
N LYS A 64 1.06 -8.34 -4.26
CA LYS A 64 2.42 -8.71 -4.63
C LYS A 64 3.13 -9.32 -3.43
N LYS A 65 3.74 -10.49 -3.63
CA LYS A 65 4.51 -11.23 -2.63
C LYS A 65 6.00 -11.02 -2.92
N ILE A 66 6.77 -10.63 -1.91
CA ILE A 66 8.21 -10.36 -2.05
C ILE A 66 8.94 -10.95 -0.84
N LYS A 67 9.97 -11.77 -1.08
CA LYS A 67 10.90 -12.21 -0.03
C LYS A 67 12.06 -11.22 0.04
N ILE A 68 12.31 -10.68 1.22
CA ILE A 68 13.43 -9.77 1.44
C ILE A 68 14.71 -10.60 1.51
N SER A 69 15.63 -10.36 0.59
CA SER A 69 16.89 -11.09 0.43
C SER A 69 18.04 -10.49 1.22
#